data_AF-D9UIF3-F1
#
_entry.id   AF-D9UIF3-F1
#
_cell.length_a   1.000
_cell.length_b   1.000
_cell.length_c   1.000
_cell.angle_alpha   90.00
_cell.angle_beta   90.00
_cell.angle_gamma   90.00
#
_symmetry.space_group_name_H-M   'P 1'
#
loop_
_entity.id
_entity.type
_entity.pdbx_description
1 polymer ?
#
loop_
_entity_poly.entity_id
_entity_poly.type
_entity_poly.pdbx_seq_one_letter_code
_entity_poly.pdbx_strand_id
1 'polypeptide(L)'
;MPTGNAYAIDHIPCRAGENYLKIWSHLNGKDSVDCYANKGKISFGNWWVDRISTGNNDLIYSDANGDSVRVNRWTDITYPNRPPKVSYIEIL
;
A
#
# COMPACT_ATOMS: atom_id res chain seq x y z
N MET A 1 -23.07 2.30 2.50
CA MET A 1 -21.89 1.98 1.65
C MET A 1 -21.74 3.09 0.63
N PRO A 2 -20.56 3.74 0.55
CA PRO A 2 -19.99 3.97 -0.77
C PRO A 2 -18.52 3.55 -0.75
N THR A 3 -18.23 2.41 -1.38
CA THR A 3 -16.87 2.08 -1.85
C THR A 3 -16.59 3.02 -3.00
N GLY A 4 -15.88 4.11 -2.69
CA GLY A 4 -15.59 5.20 -3.60
C GLY A 4 -15.00 4.72 -4.92
N ASN A 5 -15.31 5.47 -5.98
CA ASN A 5 -14.80 5.29 -7.34
C ASN A 5 -13.26 5.29 -7.32
N ALA A 6 -12.71 4.10 -7.16
CA ALA A 6 -11.32 3.77 -7.30
C ALA A 6 -10.98 3.79 -8.78
N TYR A 7 -10.26 4.80 -9.26
CA TYR A 7 -9.49 4.62 -10.50
C TYR A 7 -8.56 3.43 -10.24
N ALA A 8 -8.69 2.38 -11.05
CA ALA A 8 -8.23 1.04 -10.67
C ALA A 8 -6.69 0.99 -10.57
N ILE A 9 -6.18 0.92 -9.34
CA ILE A 9 -4.86 0.35 -9.09
C ILE A 9 -4.87 -1.08 -9.64
N ASP A 10 -3.86 -1.43 -10.42
CA ASP A 10 -3.72 -2.75 -11.00
C ASP A 10 -3.00 -3.66 -9.99
N HIS A 11 -3.70 -4.68 -9.48
CA HIS A 11 -3.06 -5.70 -8.66
C HIS A 11 -2.35 -6.67 -9.59
N ILE A 12 -1.03 -6.57 -9.62
CA ILE A 12 -0.17 -7.43 -10.43
C ILE A 12 0.53 -8.48 -9.57
N PRO A 13 0.88 -9.65 -10.13
CA PRO A 13 1.74 -10.58 -9.43
C PRO A 13 3.09 -9.92 -9.14
N CYS A 14 3.56 -10.04 -7.91
CA CYS A 14 4.84 -9.50 -7.46
C CYS A 14 6.03 -10.08 -8.24
N ARG A 15 6.36 -9.47 -9.39
CA ARG A 15 7.57 -9.82 -10.14
C ARG A 15 8.81 -9.24 -9.46
N ALA A 16 9.85 -10.05 -9.32
CA ALA A 16 11.14 -9.59 -8.82
C ALA A 16 11.84 -8.77 -9.92
N GLY A 17 12.35 -7.58 -9.58
CA GLY A 17 13.12 -6.73 -10.49
C GLY A 17 12.34 -5.61 -11.20
N GLU A 18 11.01 -5.51 -11.03
CA GLU A 18 10.24 -4.42 -11.60
C GLU A 18 9.95 -3.32 -10.57
N ASN A 19 9.92 -2.06 -11.03
CA ASN A 19 9.79 -0.84 -10.20
C ASN A 19 8.35 -0.58 -9.71
N TYR A 20 7.63 -1.64 -9.37
CA TYR A 20 6.25 -1.55 -8.89
C TYR A 20 6.18 -1.27 -7.39
N LEU A 21 5.00 -0.87 -6.97
CA LEU A 21 4.70 -0.70 -5.56
C LEU A 21 4.51 -2.07 -4.91
N LYS A 22 5.22 -2.35 -3.82
CA LYS A 22 5.07 -3.56 -3.02
C LYS A 22 4.69 -3.18 -1.60
N ILE A 23 3.59 -3.73 -1.10
CA ILE A 23 3.15 -3.54 0.27
C ILE A 23 3.16 -4.92 0.94
N TRP A 24 3.91 -5.03 2.03
CA TRP A 24 3.84 -6.17 2.92
C TRP A 24 2.87 -5.80 4.02
N SER A 25 1.86 -6.62 4.17
CA SER A 25 0.83 -6.42 5.17
C SER A 25 0.57 -7.71 5.94
N HIS A 26 0.06 -7.60 7.15
CA HIS A 26 -0.42 -8.74 7.90
C HIS A 26 -1.78 -8.47 8.53
N LEU A 27 -2.53 -9.54 8.72
CA LEU A 27 -3.80 -9.52 9.43
C LEU A 27 -3.99 -10.83 10.17
N ASN A 28 -4.18 -10.75 11.49
CA ASN A 28 -4.44 -11.92 12.36
C ASN A 28 -3.41 -13.05 12.22
N GLY A 29 -2.12 -12.70 12.12
CA GLY A 29 -1.02 -13.68 11.98
C GLY A 29 -0.85 -14.26 10.58
N LYS A 30 -1.56 -13.76 9.57
CA LYS A 30 -1.28 -14.03 8.15
C LYS A 30 -0.56 -12.84 7.54
N ASP A 31 0.61 -13.08 6.98
CA ASP A 31 1.29 -12.16 6.08
C ASP A 31 0.73 -12.26 4.65
N SER A 32 0.64 -11.11 3.98
CA SER A 32 0.27 -10.96 2.58
C SER A 32 1.19 -9.93 1.95
N VAL A 33 1.64 -10.22 0.73
CA VAL A 33 2.45 -9.30 -0.06
C VAL A 33 1.69 -8.95 -1.31
N ASP A 34 1.26 -7.71 -1.40
CA ASP A 34 0.45 -7.20 -2.49
C ASP A 34 1.31 -6.25 -3.34
N CYS A 35 1.26 -6.45 -4.66
CA CYS A 35 1.98 -5.62 -5.62
C CYS A 35 1.02 -4.85 -6.50
N TYR A 36 1.25 -3.55 -6.58
CA TYR A 36 0.38 -2.62 -7.26
C TYR A 36 1.13 -1.86 -8.33
N ALA A 37 0.46 -1.68 -9.46
CA ALA A 37 0.89 -0.86 -10.58
C ALA A 37 -0.23 0.11 -10.96
N ASN A 38 0.13 1.11 -11.76
CA ASN A 38 -0.75 2.17 -12.24
C ASN A 38 -1.27 3.12 -11.15
N LYS A 39 -1.59 4.35 -11.59
CA LYS A 39 -2.16 5.38 -10.73
C LYS A 39 -3.61 5.06 -10.40
N GLY A 40 -4.01 5.33 -9.17
CA GLY A 40 -5.35 4.99 -8.72
C GLY A 40 -5.49 5.03 -7.21
N LYS A 41 -6.68 4.73 -6.71
CA LYS A 41 -6.96 4.71 -5.27
C LYS A 41 -7.77 3.48 -4.95
N ILE A 42 -7.37 2.66 -3.99
CA ILE A 42 -8.18 1.51 -3.56
C ILE A 42 -8.34 1.47 -2.04
N SER A 43 -9.40 0.80 -1.60
CA SER A 43 -9.58 0.46 -0.18
C SER A 43 -8.71 -0.74 0.16
N PHE A 44 -7.80 -0.58 1.11
CA PHE A 44 -6.90 -1.62 1.58
C PHE A 44 -7.53 -2.44 2.74
N GLY A 45 -8.73 -2.10 3.17
CA GLY A 45 -9.51 -2.95 4.06
C GLY A 45 -8.99 -3.05 5.50
N ASN A 46 -8.21 -2.07 5.97
CA ASN A 46 -7.72 -1.97 7.34
C ASN A 46 -6.71 -3.05 7.75
N TRP A 47 -5.71 -3.30 6.89
CA TRP A 47 -4.64 -4.25 7.15
C TRP A 47 -3.43 -3.56 7.79
N TRP A 48 -2.66 -4.31 8.58
CA TRP A 48 -1.43 -3.79 9.18
C TRP A 48 -0.33 -3.82 8.15
N VAL A 49 0.37 -2.72 7.92
CA VAL A 49 1.45 -2.65 6.93
C VAL A 49 2.79 -2.70 7.62
N ASP A 50 3.56 -3.76 7.36
CA ASP A 50 4.90 -3.94 7.91
C ASP A 50 5.97 -3.30 7.05
N ARG A 51 5.78 -3.27 5.73
CA ARG A 51 6.77 -2.70 4.81
C ARG A 51 6.08 -2.15 3.58
N ILE A 52 6.66 -1.09 3.03
CA ILE A 52 6.23 -0.47 1.79
C ILE A 52 7.48 -0.21 0.96
N SER A 53 7.50 -0.69 -0.27
CA SER A 53 8.53 -0.41 -1.26
C SER A 53 7.87 0.22 -2.46
N THR A 54 8.10 1.51 -2.67
CA THR A 54 7.35 2.27 -3.69
C THR A 54 7.92 2.14 -5.09
N GLY A 55 9.13 1.62 -5.26
CA GLY A 55 9.75 1.44 -6.58
C GLY A 55 9.86 2.78 -7.31
N ASN A 56 9.28 2.93 -8.50
CA ASN A 56 9.26 4.20 -9.24
C ASN A 56 7.88 4.91 -9.18
N ASN A 57 7.08 4.64 -8.15
CA ASN A 57 5.74 5.21 -7.99
C ASN A 57 5.64 6.05 -6.71
N ASP A 58 4.85 7.11 -6.73
CA ASP A 58 4.52 7.87 -5.52
C ASP A 58 3.28 7.24 -4.86
N LEU A 59 3.36 6.93 -3.56
CA LEU A 59 2.26 6.37 -2.79
C LEU A 59 1.77 7.37 -1.77
N ILE A 60 0.46 7.45 -1.60
CA ILE A 60 -0.18 8.04 -0.44
C ILE A 60 -1.01 6.94 0.18
N TYR A 61 -0.78 6.62 1.45
CA TYR A 61 -1.64 5.71 2.18
C TYR A 61 -2.32 6.45 3.32
N SER A 62 -3.57 6.11 3.58
CA SER A 62 -4.35 6.63 4.69
C SER A 62 -4.48 5.57 5.75
N ASP A 63 -4.08 5.92 6.96
CA ASP A 63 -4.17 5.10 8.14
C ASP A 63 -5.58 5.14 8.73
N ALA A 64 -5.98 4.06 9.40
CA ALA A 64 -7.24 3.93 10.11
C ALA A 64 -7.32 4.89 11.31
N ASN A 65 -6.16 5.40 11.76
CA ASN A 65 -6.06 6.47 12.73
C ASN A 65 -6.46 7.86 12.17
N GLY A 66 -6.68 7.98 10.86
CA GLY A 66 -6.98 9.24 10.17
C GLY A 66 -5.75 10.01 9.69
N ASP A 67 -4.56 9.44 9.86
CA ASP A 67 -3.32 10.00 9.32
C ASP A 67 -3.17 9.64 7.83
N SER A 68 -2.52 10.48 7.04
CA SER A 68 -2.22 10.17 5.65
C SER A 68 -0.75 10.42 5.38
N VAL A 69 -0.04 9.34 5.06
CA VAL A 69 1.40 9.37 4.86
C VAL A 69 1.68 9.26 3.38
N ARG A 70 2.40 10.27 2.88
CA ARG A 70 2.96 10.24 1.53
C ARG A 70 4.33 9.59 1.57
N VAL A 71 4.49 8.54 0.79
CA VAL A 71 5.75 7.85 0.54
C VAL A 71 6.15 8.14 -0.90
N ASN A 72 7.27 8.84 -1.07
CA ASN A 72 7.76 9.16 -2.40
C ASN A 72 8.27 7.89 -3.10
N ARG A 73 8.40 7.97 -4.42
CA ARG A 73 9.13 6.95 -5.20
C ARG A 73 10.54 6.71 -4.66
N TRP A 74 11.08 5.54 -4.97
CA TRP A 74 12.39 5.03 -4.56
C TRP A 74 12.58 4.97 -3.05
N THR A 75 11.47 4.79 -2.32
CA THR A 75 11.48 4.73 -0.86
C THR A 75 11.08 3.34 -0.41
N ASP A 76 11.85 2.80 0.54
CA ASP A 76 11.56 1.56 1.23
C ASP A 76 11.41 1.85 2.71
N ILE A 77 10.19 1.69 3.24
CA ILE A 77 9.88 1.94 4.64
C ILE A 77 9.47 0.62 5.28
N THR A 78 10.04 0.30 6.44
CA THR A 78 9.68 -0.88 7.23
C THR A 78 9.25 -0.44 8.63
N TYR A 79 8.17 -1.03 9.15
CA TYR A 79 7.53 -0.75 10.43
C TYR A 79 7.62 -1.96 11.37
N PRO A 80 8.76 -2.18 12.04
CA PRO A 80 8.98 -3.39 12.83
C PRO A 80 8.25 -3.44 14.19
N ASN A 81 7.85 -2.30 14.77
CA ASN A 81 7.32 -2.24 16.15
C ASN A 81 5.94 -1.57 16.29
N ARG A 82 5.46 -0.88 15.24
CA ARG A 82 4.15 -0.21 15.20
C ARG A 82 3.69 -0.12 13.74
N PRO A 83 3.23 -1.23 13.14
CA PRO A 83 2.71 -1.20 11.78
C PRO A 83 1.50 -0.24 11.74
N PRO A 84 1.47 0.73 10.80
CA PRO A 84 0.28 1.50 10.50
C PRO A 84 -0.85 0.59 10.03
N LYS A 85 -2.09 0.92 10.38
CA LYS A 85 -3.26 0.16 9.91
C LYS A 85 -3.84 0.87 8.71
N VAL A 86 -3.54 0.41 7.51
CA VAL A 86 -3.89 1.13 6.29
C VAL A 86 -5.32 0.85 5.85
N SER A 87 -6.11 1.91 5.72
CA SER A 87 -7.50 1.87 5.23
C SER A 87 -7.58 2.07 3.72
N TYR A 88 -6.80 3.01 3.18
CA TYR A 88 -6.80 3.36 1.77
C TYR A 88 -5.37 3.51 1.26
N ILE A 89 -5.14 3.13 0.01
CA ILE A 89 -3.90 3.39 -0.70
C ILE A 89 -4.19 4.12 -1.99
N GLU A 90 -3.30 5.01 -2.38
CA GLU A 90 -3.42 5.87 -3.55
C GLU A 90 -2.06 6.02 -4.22
N ILE A 91 -1.95 5.64 -5.49
CA ILE A 91 -0.75 5.78 -6.30
C ILE A 91 -0.91 7.01 -7.20
N LEU A 92 0.08 7.91 -7.14
CA LEU A 92 0.09 9.22 -7.81
C LEU A 92 0.83 9.27 -9.13
#